data_AF-A0A346PBG7-F1
#
_entry.id   AF-A0A346PBG7-F1
#
_cell.length_a   1.000
_cell.length_b   1.000
_cell.length_c   1.000
_cell.angle_alpha   90.00
_cell.angle_beta   90.00
_cell.angle_gamma   90.00
#
_symmetry.space_group_name_H-M   'P 1'
#
loop_
_entity.id
_entity.type
_entity.pdbx_description
1 polymer ?
#
loop_
_entity_poly.entity_id
_entity_poly.type
_entity_poly.pdbx_seq_one_letter_code
_entity_poly.pdbx_strand_id
1 'polypeptide(L)'
;MVELEYYDKLLLAIAGSLAFGTAIGLFTTVSLSTGVAGGSIFATIFVYDAMFRSSPVSPTDPQTVAAAILWHAFVIAVVLAWAY
;
A
#
# COMPACT_ATOMS: atom_id res chain seq x y z
N MET A 1 -4.20 9.27 -27.14
CA MET A 1 -3.84 9.42 -25.71
C MET A 1 -3.79 8.01 -25.14
N VAL A 2 -2.75 7.65 -24.39
CA VAL A 2 -2.71 6.31 -23.76
C VAL A 2 -3.76 6.32 -22.64
N GLU A 3 -4.81 5.54 -22.78
CA GLU A 3 -5.78 5.34 -21.70
C GLU A 3 -5.19 4.34 -20.71
N LEU A 4 -5.05 4.74 -19.46
CA LEU A 4 -4.61 3.86 -18.38
C LEU A 4 -5.81 3.04 -17.89
N GLU A 5 -5.64 1.73 -17.86
CA GLU A 5 -6.63 0.81 -17.29
C GLU A 5 -6.66 0.95 -15.75
N TYR A 6 -7.64 0.32 -15.12
CA TYR A 6 -7.84 0.42 -13.68
C TYR A 6 -6.59 0.05 -12.87
N TYR A 7 -6.02 -1.12 -13.18
CA TYR A 7 -4.84 -1.62 -12.48
C TYR A 7 -3.59 -0.80 -12.81
N ASP A 8 -3.50 -0.19 -13.99
CA ASP A 8 -2.38 0.71 -14.33
C ASP A 8 -2.41 1.97 -13.46
N LYS A 9 -3.60 2.55 -13.27
CA LYS A 9 -3.78 3.71 -12.37
C LYS A 9 -3.41 3.35 -10.94
N LEU A 10 -3.75 2.14 -10.52
CA LEU A 10 -3.50 1.66 -9.17
C LEU A 10 -2.01 1.38 -8.94
N LEU A 11 -1.32 0.76 -9.91
CA LEU A 11 0.14 0.60 -9.92
C LEU A 11 0.85 1.95 -9.89
N LEU A 12 0.37 2.91 -10.67
CA LEU A 12 0.90 4.28 -10.67
C LEU A 12 0.69 4.95 -9.31
N ALA A 13 -0.44 4.75 -8.66
CA ALA A 13 -0.72 5.28 -7.33
C ALA A 13 0.18 4.67 -6.24
N ILE A 14 0.43 3.35 -6.30
CA ILE A 14 1.37 2.65 -5.40
C ILE A 14 2.79 3.19 -5.60
N ALA A 15 3.28 3.17 -6.84
CA ALA A 15 4.62 3.63 -7.18
C ALA A 15 4.78 5.13 -6.84
N GLY A 16 3.77 5.93 -7.15
CA GLY A 16 3.72 7.35 -6.83
C GLY A 16 3.75 7.64 -5.33
N SER A 17 3.05 6.85 -4.52
CA SER A 17 3.05 7.00 -3.05
C SER A 17 4.43 6.73 -2.45
N LEU A 18 5.10 5.68 -2.94
CA LEU A 18 6.46 5.33 -2.51
C LEU A 18 7.48 6.37 -2.99
N ALA A 19 7.40 6.79 -4.25
CA ALA A 19 8.26 7.82 -4.81
C ALA A 19 8.09 9.16 -4.07
N PHE A 20 6.86 9.52 -3.73
CA PHE A 20 6.55 10.73 -2.96
C PHE A 20 7.12 10.67 -1.54
N GLY A 21 6.93 9.56 -0.83
CA GLY A 21 7.54 9.36 0.50
C GLY A 21 9.08 9.40 0.45
N THR A 22 9.67 8.80 -0.57
CA THR A 22 11.12 8.86 -0.84
C THR A 22 11.56 10.30 -1.09
N ALA A 23 10.84 11.05 -1.92
CA ALA A 23 11.13 12.44 -2.22
C ALA A 23 11.08 13.32 -0.95
N ILE A 24 10.08 13.12 -0.08
CA ILE A 24 10.04 13.81 1.22
C ILE A 24 11.32 13.51 2.02
N GLY A 25 11.74 12.25 2.09
CA GLY A 25 12.95 11.84 2.80
C GLY A 25 14.27 12.36 2.21
N LEU A 26 14.29 12.68 0.91
CA LEU A 26 15.48 13.19 0.22
C LEU A 26 15.55 14.72 0.19
N PHE A 27 14.41 15.40 0.16
CA PHE A 27 14.33 16.85 -0.07
C PHE A 27 13.89 17.65 1.16
N THR A 28 13.63 16.99 2.29
CA THR A 28 13.25 17.66 3.55
C THR A 28 14.13 17.21 4.71
N THR A 29 13.87 17.73 5.92
CA THR A 29 14.55 17.30 7.16
C THR A 29 14.00 15.99 7.73
N VAL A 30 12.95 15.41 7.14
CA VAL A 30 12.40 14.12 7.53
C VAL A 30 13.38 13.02 7.14
N SER A 31 13.64 12.07 8.05
CA SER A 31 14.52 10.95 7.73
C SER A 31 13.98 10.12 6.54
N LEU A 32 14.89 9.59 5.71
CA LEU A 32 14.49 8.80 4.54
C LEU A 32 13.58 7.61 4.91
N SER A 33 13.91 6.91 6.00
CA SER A 33 13.10 5.78 6.48
C SER A 33 11.70 6.22 6.91
N THR A 34 11.56 7.37 7.59
CA THR A 34 10.25 7.93 7.96
C THR A 34 9.45 8.34 6.73
N GLY A 35 10.09 8.99 5.74
CA GLY A 35 9.43 9.40 4.50
C GLY A 35 8.91 8.19 3.71
N VAL A 36 9.74 7.16 3.52
CA VAL A 36 9.36 5.91 2.85
C VAL A 36 8.28 5.16 3.64
N ALA A 37 8.36 5.12 4.98
CA ALA A 37 7.32 4.52 5.81
C ALA A 37 5.97 5.21 5.61
N GLY A 38 5.93 6.55 5.60
CA GLY A 38 4.72 7.32 5.30
C GLY A 38 4.16 7.02 3.90
N GLY A 39 5.01 7.00 2.87
CA GLY A 39 4.61 6.62 1.52
C GLY A 39 4.06 5.18 1.43
N SER A 40 4.62 4.26 2.22
CA SER A 40 4.18 2.86 2.27
C SER A 40 2.80 2.71 2.92
N ILE A 41 2.48 3.53 3.92
CA ILE A 41 1.14 3.58 4.53
C ILE A 41 0.10 4.05 3.49
N PHE A 42 0.42 5.04 2.66
CA PHE A 42 -0.47 5.44 1.57
C PHE A 42 -0.61 4.34 0.50
N ALA A 43 0.51 3.72 0.09
CA ALA A 43 0.52 2.61 -0.86
C ALA A 43 -0.36 1.42 -0.40
N THR A 44 -0.36 1.14 0.90
CA THR A 44 -1.15 0.08 1.56
C THR A 44 -2.65 0.21 1.26
N ILE A 45 -3.19 1.43 1.16
CA ILE A 45 -4.60 1.66 0.84
C ILE A 45 -4.93 1.17 -0.58
N PHE A 46 -4.06 1.46 -1.54
CA PHE A 46 -4.23 1.03 -2.93
C PHE A 46 -4.07 -0.49 -3.05
N VAL A 47 -3.06 -1.07 -2.40
CA VAL A 47 -2.87 -2.53 -2.36
C VAL A 47 -4.12 -3.23 -1.80
N TYR A 48 -4.69 -2.71 -0.71
CA TYR A 48 -5.92 -3.26 -0.14
C TYR A 48 -7.09 -3.23 -1.15
N ASP A 49 -7.25 -2.10 -1.83
CA ASP A 49 -8.31 -1.96 -2.82
C ASP A 49 -8.15 -2.95 -3.98
N ALA A 50 -6.93 -3.09 -4.53
CA ALA A 50 -6.63 -4.03 -5.61
C ALA A 50 -6.81 -5.49 -5.21
N MET A 51 -6.36 -5.86 -4.02
CA MET A 51 -6.33 -7.27 -3.59
C MET A 51 -7.65 -7.77 -3.02
N PHE A 52 -8.46 -6.88 -2.42
CA PHE A 52 -9.62 -7.31 -1.63
C PHE A 52 -10.95 -6.68 -2.03
N ARG A 53 -10.97 -5.43 -2.54
CA ARG A 53 -12.23 -4.78 -2.96
C ARG A 53 -12.54 -5.00 -4.43
N SER A 54 -11.55 -4.75 -5.28
CA SER A 54 -11.65 -4.84 -6.73
C SER A 54 -10.80 -6.00 -7.26
N SER A 55 -10.73 -7.08 -6.46
CA SER A 55 -10.01 -8.28 -6.86
C SER A 55 -10.71 -8.95 -8.05
N PRO A 56 -9.97 -9.38 -9.08
CA PRO A 56 -10.54 -10.20 -10.14
C PRO A 56 -10.80 -11.64 -9.67
N VAL A 57 -10.27 -12.00 -8.48
CA VAL A 57 -10.39 -13.33 -7.88
C VAL A 57 -11.57 -13.34 -6.91
N SER A 58 -12.24 -14.50 -6.79
CA SER A 58 -13.39 -14.65 -5.90
C SER A 58 -13.03 -14.29 -4.45
N PRO A 59 -13.83 -13.45 -3.76
CA PRO A 59 -13.58 -13.05 -2.38
C PRO A 59 -13.72 -14.22 -1.39
N THR A 60 -14.39 -15.32 -1.78
CA THR A 60 -14.50 -16.53 -0.96
C THR A 60 -13.43 -17.56 -1.26
N ASP A 61 -12.49 -17.26 -2.17
CA ASP A 61 -11.36 -18.14 -2.41
C ASP A 61 -10.50 -18.25 -1.13
N PRO A 62 -10.15 -19.46 -0.67
CA PRO A 62 -9.40 -19.65 0.56
C PRO A 62 -8.07 -18.89 0.60
N GLN A 63 -7.40 -18.69 -0.54
CA GLN A 63 -6.14 -17.94 -0.59
C GLN A 63 -6.38 -16.45 -0.38
N THR A 64 -7.45 -15.89 -0.97
CA THR A 64 -7.85 -14.49 -0.78
C THR A 64 -8.19 -14.22 0.68
N VAL A 65 -8.93 -15.13 1.33
CA VAL A 65 -9.27 -15.01 2.76
C VAL A 65 -8.02 -15.07 3.63
N ALA A 66 -7.11 -16.02 3.38
CA ALA A 66 -5.85 -16.13 4.13
C ALA A 66 -4.98 -14.87 3.95
N ALA A 67 -4.87 -14.37 2.72
CA ALA A 67 -4.15 -13.14 2.41
C ALA A 67 -4.77 -11.93 3.14
N ALA A 68 -6.10 -11.84 3.20
CA ALA A 68 -6.79 -10.78 3.93
C ALA A 68 -6.46 -10.85 5.43
N ILE A 69 -6.52 -12.02 6.04
CA ILE A 69 -6.21 -12.20 7.47
C ILE A 69 -4.76 -11.78 7.76
N LEU A 70 -3.81 -12.27 6.96
CA LEU A 70 -2.39 -11.95 7.12
C LEU A 70 -2.12 -10.44 6.94
N TRP A 71 -2.76 -9.83 5.96
CA TRP A 71 -2.66 -8.39 5.72
C TRP A 71 -3.12 -7.56 6.91
N HIS A 72 -4.31 -7.85 7.46
CA HIS A 72 -4.81 -7.10 8.61
C HIS A 72 -3.96 -7.36 9.86
N ALA A 73 -3.53 -8.60 10.09
CA ALA A 73 -2.62 -8.93 11.20
C ALA A 73 -1.30 -8.17 11.11
N PHE A 74 -0.72 -8.07 9.91
CA PHE A 74 0.48 -7.28 9.64
C PHE A 74 0.25 -5.79 9.92
N VAL A 75 -0.83 -5.20 9.40
CA VAL A 75 -1.16 -3.78 9.63
C VAL A 75 -1.34 -3.51 11.13
N ILE A 76 -2.06 -4.36 11.86
CA ILE A 76 -2.23 -4.25 13.31
C ILE A 76 -0.87 -4.31 14.02
N ALA A 77 -0.02 -5.28 13.67
CA ALA A 77 1.31 -5.43 14.27
C ALA A 77 2.19 -4.20 14.02
N VAL A 78 2.16 -3.63 12.81
CA VAL A 78 2.91 -2.40 12.47
C VAL A 78 2.42 -1.22 13.30
N VAL A 79 1.10 -1.03 13.41
CA VAL A 79 0.51 0.05 14.23
C VAL A 79 0.88 -0.11 15.69
N LEU A 80 0.82 -1.33 16.24
CA LEU A 80 1.21 -1.61 17.62
C LEU A 80 2.70 -1.37 17.86
N ALA A 81 3.56 -1.78 16.94
CA ALA A 81 5.01 -1.55 17.03
C ALA A 81 5.39 -0.07 16.98
N TRP A 82 4.58 0.77 16.32
CA TRP A 82 4.74 2.22 16.29
C TRP A 82 4.16 2.95 17.51
N ALA A 83 3.35 2.27 18.33
CA ALA A 83 2.69 2.85 19.51
C ALA A 83 3.50 2.71 20.80
N TYR A 84 4.66 2.05 20.76
CA TYR A 84 5.61 1.84 21.86
C TYR A 84 6.95 2.51 21.56
#